data_AF-A0A846TXW0-F1
#
_entry.id   AF-A0A846TXW0-F1
#
_cell.length_a   1.000
_cell.length_b   1.000
_cell.length_c   1.000
_cell.angle_alpha   90.00
_cell.angle_beta   90.00
_cell.angle_gamma   90.00
#
_symmetry.space_group_name_H-M   'P 1'
#
loop_
_entity.id
_entity.type
_entity.pdbx_description
1 polymer ?
#
loop_
_entity_poly.entity_id
_entity_poly.type
_entity_poly.pdbx_seq_one_letter_code
_entity_poly.pdbx_strand_id
1 'polypeptide(L)'
;MSIVIVIDDLFHIHEKGGEYLAVAWELQPAFRLRNVDFGELIVWAAIGTVLLIPLVTGHLRANKWARRQSWTLLGLLALLAVFAVGVDMLIIMIYWDVPRFVIRLLALTETAGEIVPMALYLTFVIKLALMPDQPIFKRRSPAGERGSVGAQT
;
A
#
# COMPACT_ATOMS: atom_id res chain seq x y z
N MET A 1 -5.29 9.02 -4.65
CA MET A 1 -4.76 8.21 -5.77
C MET A 1 -3.27 8.47 -5.88
N SER A 2 -2.43 7.43 -5.81
CA SER A 2 -0.98 7.57 -6.02
C SER A 2 -0.70 7.78 -7.50
N ILE A 3 0.25 8.67 -7.85
CA ILE A 3 0.62 8.97 -9.24
C ILE A 3 1.01 7.69 -10.00
N VAL A 4 1.68 6.76 -9.33
CA VAL A 4 2.09 5.47 -9.92
C VAL A 4 0.89 4.64 -10.40
N ILE A 5 -0.20 4.59 -9.62
CA ILE A 5 -1.42 3.86 -9.99
C ILE A 5 -2.11 4.52 -11.19
N VAL A 6 -2.18 5.85 -11.21
CA VAL A 6 -2.77 6.58 -12.34
C VAL A 6 -1.99 6.36 -13.64
N ILE A 7 -0.66 6.36 -13.56
CA ILE A 7 0.20 6.06 -14.71
C ILE A 7 -0.01 4.61 -15.16
N ASP A 8 -0.02 3.68 -14.21
CA ASP A 8 -0.26 2.27 -14.49
C ASP A 8 -1.59 2.03 -15.21
N ASP A 9 -2.69 2.61 -14.72
CA ASP A 9 -4.02 2.55 -15.36
C ASP A 9 -4.02 3.18 -16.76
N LEU A 10 -3.40 4.35 -16.93
CA LEU A 10 -3.35 5.05 -18.23
C LEU A 10 -2.60 4.27 -19.31
N PHE A 11 -1.55 3.56 -18.92
CA PHE A 11 -0.69 2.83 -19.86
C PHE A 11 -0.98 1.33 -19.87
N HIS A 12 -1.88 0.86 -19.00
CA HIS A 12 -2.20 -0.55 -18.75
C HIS A 12 -0.92 -1.36 -18.47
N ILE A 13 -0.06 -0.85 -17.59
CA ILE A 13 1.27 -1.46 -17.34
C ILE A 13 1.11 -2.83 -16.68
N HIS A 14 0.23 -2.96 -15.68
CA HIS A 14 -0.03 -4.24 -15.03
C HIS A 14 -0.67 -5.27 -15.97
N GLU A 15 -1.56 -4.86 -16.87
CA GLU A 15 -2.18 -5.77 -17.85
C GLU A 15 -1.14 -6.27 -18.86
N LYS A 16 -0.43 -5.36 -19.55
CA LYS A 16 0.59 -5.71 -20.55
C LYS A 16 1.77 -6.45 -19.93
N GLY A 17 2.18 -6.04 -18.73
CA GLY A 17 3.23 -6.70 -17.98
C GLY A 17 2.80 -8.09 -17.53
N GLY A 18 1.54 -8.25 -17.12
CA GLY A 18 0.97 -9.53 -16.71
C GLY A 18 0.90 -10.52 -17.87
N GLU A 19 0.41 -10.07 -19.04
CA GLU A 19 0.42 -10.87 -20.27
C GLU A 19 1.84 -11.29 -20.67
N TYR A 20 2.79 -10.35 -20.64
CA TYR A 20 4.19 -10.64 -20.96
C TYR A 20 4.79 -11.69 -20.01
N LEU A 21 4.58 -11.54 -18.69
CA LEU A 21 5.10 -12.49 -17.71
C LEU A 21 4.42 -13.85 -17.80
N ALA A 22 3.11 -13.89 -18.10
CA ALA A 22 2.38 -15.14 -18.28
C ALA A 22 2.96 -15.98 -19.41
N VAL A 23 3.38 -15.35 -20.52
CA VAL A 23 4.05 -16.02 -21.63
C VAL A 23 5.50 -16.34 -21.29
N ALA A 24 6.26 -15.36 -20.78
CA ALA A 24 7.70 -15.50 -20.55
C ALA A 24 8.06 -16.55 -19.50
N TRP A 25 7.21 -16.73 -18.48
CA TRP A 25 7.41 -17.73 -17.41
C TRP A 25 6.51 -18.95 -17.55
N GLU A 26 5.80 -19.08 -18.67
CA GLU A 26 4.89 -20.20 -18.96
C GLU A 26 3.94 -20.48 -17.79
N LEU A 27 3.36 -19.41 -17.23
CA LEU A 27 2.48 -19.51 -16.06
C LEU A 27 1.30 -20.41 -16.40
N GLN A 28 1.01 -21.35 -15.51
CA GLN A 28 -0.07 -22.31 -15.69
C GLN A 28 -1.35 -21.77 -15.04
N PRO A 29 -2.52 -21.90 -15.68
CA PRO A 29 -3.79 -21.60 -15.04
C PRO A 29 -3.99 -22.54 -13.85
N ALA A 30 -4.44 -21.99 -12.73
CA ALA A 30 -4.66 -22.73 -11.48
C ALA A 30 -5.79 -22.06 -10.69
N PHE A 31 -6.49 -22.82 -9.85
CA PHE A 31 -7.60 -22.29 -9.04
C PHE A 31 -8.69 -21.55 -9.85
N ARG A 32 -8.86 -21.89 -11.13
CA ARG A 32 -9.74 -21.19 -12.10
C ARG A 32 -9.34 -19.76 -12.44
N LEU A 33 -8.20 -19.29 -11.93
CA LEU A 33 -7.54 -18.10 -12.45
C LEU A 33 -6.86 -18.44 -13.77
N ARG A 34 -6.90 -17.48 -14.68
CA ARG A 34 -6.12 -17.49 -15.92
C ARG A 34 -4.64 -17.32 -15.56
N ASN A 35 -3.78 -17.79 -16.44
CA ASN A 35 -2.35 -17.53 -16.34
C ASN A 35 -2.02 -16.03 -16.32
N VAL A 36 -2.77 -15.21 -17.06
CA VAL A 36 -2.62 -13.74 -17.08
C VAL A 36 -2.91 -13.12 -15.71
N ASP A 37 -3.92 -13.60 -14.98
CA ASP A 37 -4.28 -13.05 -13.66
C ASP A 37 -3.11 -13.22 -12.66
N PHE A 38 -2.36 -14.33 -12.74
CA PHE A 38 -1.13 -14.51 -11.96
C PHE A 38 -0.02 -13.55 -12.40
N GLY A 39 0.12 -13.31 -13.71
CA GLY A 39 1.05 -12.33 -14.24
C GLY A 39 0.75 -10.92 -13.71
N GLU A 40 -0.51 -10.51 -13.76
CA GLU A 40 -0.98 -9.22 -13.24
C GLU A 40 -0.69 -9.08 -11.75
N LEU A 41 -0.96 -10.12 -10.94
CA LEU A 41 -0.61 -10.15 -9.51
C LEU A 41 0.89 -9.95 -9.27
N ILE A 42 1.74 -10.55 -10.10
CA ILE A 42 3.20 -10.40 -9.99
C ILE A 42 3.61 -8.95 -10.30
N VAL A 43 3.03 -8.32 -11.33
CA VAL A 43 3.33 -6.92 -11.65
C VAL A 43 2.87 -6.00 -10.51
N TRP A 44 1.66 -6.20 -9.99
CA TRP A 44 1.16 -5.47 -8.83
C TRP A 44 2.05 -5.65 -7.60
N ALA A 45 2.51 -6.87 -7.33
CA ALA A 45 3.44 -7.16 -6.25
C ALA A 45 4.80 -6.46 -6.45
N ALA A 46 5.30 -6.39 -7.68
CA ALA A 46 6.53 -5.69 -8.03
C ALA A 46 6.40 -4.18 -7.81
N ILE A 47 5.34 -3.56 -8.32
CA ILE A 47 5.03 -2.13 -8.12
C ILE A 47 4.87 -1.84 -6.61
N GLY A 48 4.10 -2.67 -5.91
CA GLY A 48 3.91 -2.57 -4.46
C GLY A 48 5.22 -2.66 -3.69
N THR A 49 6.13 -3.56 -4.09
CA THR A 49 7.46 -3.68 -3.49
C THR A 49 8.29 -2.43 -3.66
N VAL A 50 8.30 -1.84 -4.87
CA VAL A 50 9.01 -0.56 -5.12
C VAL A 50 8.46 0.55 -4.25
N LEU A 51 7.14 0.63 -4.08
CA LEU A 51 6.48 1.60 -3.20
C LEU A 51 6.72 1.33 -1.70
N LEU A 52 6.92 0.07 -1.31
CA LEU A 52 7.23 -0.29 0.08
C LEU A 52 8.63 0.18 0.51
N ILE A 53 9.61 0.27 -0.39
CA ILE A 53 10.98 0.72 -0.06
C ILE A 53 11.00 2.09 0.64
N PRO A 54 10.42 3.17 0.08
CA PRO A 54 10.39 4.47 0.75
C PRO A 54 9.56 4.44 2.04
N LEU A 55 8.49 3.63 2.12
CA LEU A 55 7.70 3.45 3.34
C LEU A 55 8.52 2.84 4.48
N VAL A 56 9.21 1.73 4.19
CA VAL A 56 10.04 1.01 5.18
C VAL A 56 11.21 1.88 5.61
N THR A 57 11.91 2.52 4.68
CA THR A 57 13.02 3.42 5.03
C THR A 57 12.56 4.62 5.85
N GLY A 58 11.39 5.19 5.55
CA GLY A 58 10.76 6.22 6.36
C GLY A 58 10.38 5.72 7.76
N HIS A 59 9.79 4.52 7.86
CA HIS A 59 9.42 3.88 9.12
C HIS A 59 10.63 3.61 10.03
N LEU A 60 11.72 3.11 9.46
CA LEU A 60 12.96 2.81 10.20
C LEU A 60 13.64 4.08 10.73
N ARG A 61 13.52 5.20 10.00
CA ARG A 61 14.08 6.51 10.41
C ARG A 61 13.15 7.33 11.29
N ALA A 62 11.89 6.91 11.45
CA ALA A 62 10.88 7.65 12.20
C ALA A 62 11.11 7.63 13.72
N ASN A 63 10.75 8.72 14.39
CA ASN A 63 10.68 8.75 15.85
C ASN A 63 9.57 7.81 16.38
N LYS A 64 9.57 7.50 17.68
CA LYS A 64 8.59 6.55 18.27
C LYS A 64 7.13 6.90 17.96
N TRP A 65 6.80 8.19 17.88
CA TRP A 65 5.44 8.66 17.59
C TRP A 65 5.07 8.41 16.13
N ALA A 66 5.89 8.88 15.17
CA ALA A 66 5.67 8.69 13.74
C ALA A 66 5.70 7.20 13.34
N ARG A 67 6.52 6.40 14.03
CA ARG A 67 6.54 4.95 13.86
C ARG A 67 5.21 4.28 14.26
N ARG A 68 4.54 4.80 15.30
CA ARG A 68 3.21 4.31 15.69
C ARG A 68 2.15 4.66 14.64
N GLN A 69 2.20 5.89 14.10
CA GLN A 69 1.24 6.29 13.06
C GLN A 69 1.41 5.50 11.76
N SER A 70 2.66 5.21 11.37
CA SER A 70 2.94 4.40 10.18
C SER A 70 2.46 2.95 10.31
N TRP A 71 2.45 2.34 11.50
CA TRP A 71 1.80 1.04 11.70
C TRP A 71 0.29 1.09 11.43
N THR A 72 -0.40 2.16 11.84
CA THR A 72 -1.82 2.34 11.54
C THR A 72 -2.06 2.47 10.03
N LEU A 73 -1.25 3.28 9.35
CA LEU A 73 -1.33 3.45 7.89
C LEU A 73 -1.05 2.13 7.15
N LEU A 74 -0.04 1.37 7.60
CA LEU A 74 0.28 0.06 7.04
C LEU A 74 -0.86 -0.94 7.25
N GLY A 75 -1.50 -0.93 8.44
CA GLY A 75 -2.66 -1.76 8.72
C GLY A 75 -3.86 -1.44 7.82
N LEU A 76 -4.13 -0.15 7.58
CA LEU A 76 -5.17 0.27 6.64
C LEU A 76 -4.85 -0.10 5.19
N LEU A 77 -3.59 0.02 4.78
CA LEU A 77 -3.13 -0.40 3.46
C LEU A 77 -3.23 -1.93 3.28
N ALA A 78 -2.85 -2.70 4.29
CA ALA A 78 -2.98 -4.16 4.28
C ALA A 78 -4.45 -4.58 4.21
N LEU A 79 -5.32 -3.92 4.98
CA LEU A 79 -6.76 -4.15 4.92
C LEU A 79 -7.31 -3.86 3.52
N LEU A 80 -6.91 -2.74 2.92
CA LEU A 80 -7.27 -2.40 1.54
C LEU A 80 -6.81 -3.48 0.56
N ALA A 81 -5.57 -3.94 0.64
CA ALA A 81 -5.03 -4.98 -0.24
C ALA A 81 -5.76 -6.33 -0.11
N VAL A 82 -6.23 -6.68 1.09
CA VAL A 82 -7.04 -7.89 1.29
C VAL A 82 -8.34 -7.82 0.48
N PHE A 83 -9.02 -6.67 0.45
CA PHE A 83 -10.24 -6.53 -0.34
C PHE A 83 -9.93 -6.39 -1.83
N ALA A 84 -9.05 -5.46 -2.20
CA ALA A 84 -8.73 -5.13 -3.59
C ALA A 84 -8.03 -6.24 -4.37
N VAL A 85 -7.39 -7.19 -3.68
CA VAL A 85 -6.70 -8.31 -4.32
C VAL A 85 -7.25 -9.65 -3.82
N GLY A 86 -7.32 -9.83 -2.50
CA GLY A 86 -7.71 -11.12 -1.93
C GLY A 86 -9.17 -11.48 -2.20
N VAL A 87 -10.10 -10.55 -1.95
CA VAL A 87 -11.53 -10.79 -2.13
C VAL A 87 -11.89 -10.83 -3.61
N ASP A 88 -11.32 -9.95 -4.43
CA ASP A 88 -11.49 -9.98 -5.89
C ASP A 88 -11.07 -11.35 -6.48
N MET A 89 -9.85 -11.81 -6.17
CA MET A 89 -9.38 -13.13 -6.61
C MET A 89 -10.28 -14.26 -6.09
N LEU A 90 -10.71 -14.20 -4.82
CA LEU A 90 -11.61 -15.21 -4.25
C LEU A 90 -12.94 -15.29 -5.02
N ILE A 91 -13.52 -14.15 -5.39
CA ILE A 91 -14.77 -14.09 -6.16
C ILE A 91 -14.59 -14.78 -7.51
N ILE A 92 -13.48 -14.55 -8.21
CA ILE A 92 -13.17 -15.22 -9.48
C ILE A 92 -13.08 -16.74 -9.29
N MET A 93 -12.37 -17.20 -8.26
CA MET A 93 -12.17 -18.63 -7.99
C MET A 93 -13.50 -19.37 -7.75
N ILE A 94 -14.42 -18.77 -7.00
CA ILE A 94 -15.68 -19.41 -6.60
C ILE A 94 -16.87 -19.05 -7.48
N TYR A 95 -16.68 -18.17 -8.49
CA TYR A 95 -17.75 -17.59 -9.32
C TYR A 95 -18.78 -18.62 -9.83
N TRP A 96 -18.29 -19.78 -10.26
CA TRP A 96 -19.10 -20.85 -10.85
C TRP A 96 -19.71 -21.82 -9.82
N ASP A 97 -19.25 -21.82 -8.56
CA ASP A 97 -19.69 -22.79 -7.54
C ASP A 97 -20.79 -22.27 -6.63
N VAL A 98 -20.97 -20.96 -6.55
CA VAL A 98 -21.90 -20.33 -5.60
C VAL A 98 -23.06 -19.63 -6.29
N PRO A 99 -24.22 -19.51 -5.63
CA PRO A 99 -25.37 -18.81 -6.21
C PRO A 99 -25.05 -17.34 -6.55
N ARG A 100 -25.66 -16.83 -7.63
CA ARG A 100 -25.48 -15.43 -8.09
C ARG A 100 -25.78 -14.37 -7.01
N PHE A 101 -26.60 -14.69 -6.03
CA PHE A 101 -26.87 -13.81 -4.89
C PHE A 101 -25.63 -13.67 -3.98
N VAL A 102 -24.92 -14.77 -3.72
CA VAL A 102 -23.69 -14.79 -2.91
C VAL A 102 -22.60 -13.98 -3.61
N ILE A 103 -22.40 -14.17 -4.92
CA ILE A 103 -21.44 -13.36 -5.70
C ILE A 103 -21.76 -11.87 -5.61
N ARG A 104 -23.03 -11.47 -5.69
CA ARG A 104 -23.43 -10.06 -5.55
C ARG A 104 -23.14 -9.50 -4.16
N LEU A 105 -23.38 -10.28 -3.11
CA LEU A 105 -23.02 -9.87 -1.76
C LEU A 105 -21.51 -9.75 -1.58
N LEU A 106 -20.73 -10.66 -2.16
CA LEU A 106 -19.28 -10.61 -2.11
C LEU A 106 -18.73 -9.41 -2.89
N ALA A 107 -19.23 -9.13 -4.09
CA ALA A 107 -18.85 -7.95 -4.87
C ALA A 107 -19.22 -6.64 -4.15
N LEU A 108 -20.35 -6.60 -3.44
CA LEU A 108 -20.69 -5.46 -2.58
C LEU A 108 -19.72 -5.34 -1.40
N THR A 109 -19.36 -6.47 -0.80
CA THR A 109 -18.42 -6.54 0.33
C THR A 109 -17.02 -6.11 -0.08
N GLU A 110 -16.57 -6.52 -1.25
CA GLU A 110 -15.34 -6.10 -1.92
C GLU A 110 -15.34 -4.58 -2.12
N THR A 111 -16.35 -4.04 -2.82
CA THR A 111 -16.47 -2.60 -3.07
C THR A 111 -16.47 -1.79 -1.77
N ALA A 112 -17.25 -2.22 -0.78
CA ALA A 112 -17.29 -1.56 0.52
C ALA A 112 -15.95 -1.69 1.26
N GLY A 113 -15.32 -2.86 1.17
CA GLY A 113 -14.03 -3.18 1.74
C GLY A 113 -12.85 -2.45 1.09
N GLU A 114 -13.02 -1.89 -0.10
CA GLU A 114 -12.04 -0.96 -0.69
C GLU A 114 -12.29 0.48 -0.25
N ILE A 115 -13.53 0.95 -0.39
CA ILE A 115 -13.90 2.35 -0.14
C ILE A 115 -13.70 2.71 1.34
N VAL A 116 -14.09 1.83 2.28
CA VAL A 116 -14.00 2.12 3.71
C VAL A 116 -12.55 2.29 4.18
N PRO A 117 -11.61 1.35 3.91
CA PRO A 117 -10.20 1.56 4.24
C PRO A 117 -9.59 2.78 3.53
N MET A 118 -9.93 3.04 2.27
CA MET A 118 -9.46 4.25 1.58
C MET A 118 -9.92 5.54 2.29
N ALA A 119 -11.20 5.61 2.68
CA ALA A 119 -11.76 6.75 3.39
C ALA A 119 -11.14 6.93 4.78
N LEU A 120 -10.92 5.84 5.51
CA LEU A 120 -10.24 5.85 6.80
C LEU A 120 -8.77 6.27 6.67
N TYR A 121 -8.08 5.78 5.64
CA TYR A 121 -6.69 6.15 5.34
C TYR A 121 -6.59 7.65 5.09
N LEU A 122 -7.44 8.19 4.21
CA LEU A 122 -7.47 9.62 3.90
C LEU A 122 -7.79 10.45 5.16
N THR A 123 -8.81 10.06 5.91
CA THR A 123 -9.21 10.77 7.14
C THR A 123 -8.08 10.76 8.18
N PHE A 124 -7.38 9.64 8.32
CA PHE A 124 -6.23 9.52 9.22
C PHE A 124 -5.06 10.40 8.78
N VAL A 125 -4.76 10.46 7.48
CA VAL A 125 -3.72 11.35 6.93
C VAL A 125 -4.09 12.82 7.14
N ILE A 126 -5.34 13.21 6.89
CA ILE A 126 -5.81 14.59 7.14
C ILE A 126 -5.68 14.93 8.63
N LYS A 127 -6.13 14.04 9.52
CA LYS A 127 -5.98 14.20 10.96
C LYS A 127 -4.51 14.41 11.35
N LEU A 128 -3.60 13.63 10.76
CA LEU A 128 -2.17 13.76 11.00
C LEU A 128 -1.61 15.10 10.49
N ALA A 129 -2.07 15.56 9.32
CA ALA A 129 -1.64 16.83 8.73
C ALA A 129 -2.16 18.06 9.48
N LEU A 130 -3.33 17.95 10.13
CA LEU A 130 -3.93 19.03 10.93
C LEU A 130 -3.46 19.04 12.39
N MET A 131 -2.67 18.06 12.83
CA MET A 131 -2.10 18.04 14.18
C MET A 131 -0.98 19.10 14.29
N PRO A 132 -1.09 20.09 15.20
CA PRO A 132 -0.05 21.11 15.38
C PRO A 132 1.28 20.50 15.84
N ASP A 133 2.37 21.06 15.30
CA ASP A 133 3.79 20.74 15.47
C ASP A 133 4.13 19.62 16.46
N GLN A 134 4.14 18.39 15.95
CA GLN A 134 4.90 17.31 16.58
C GLN A 134 6.33 17.37 16.05
N PRO A 135 7.36 17.02 16.85
CA PRO A 135 8.77 17.14 16.49
C PRO A 135 9.17 16.05 15.48
N ILE A 136 8.64 16.13 14.26
CA ILE A 136 8.88 15.18 13.16
C ILE A 136 10.33 15.32 12.69
N PHE A 137 10.91 16.52 12.82
CA PHE A 137 12.34 16.77 12.66
C PHE A 137 12.84 17.65 13.80
N LYS A 138 13.19 17.04 14.95
CA LYS A 138 14.18 17.70 15.81
C LYS A 138 15.48 17.67 14.99
N ARG A 139 15.77 18.74 14.23
CA ARG A 139 17.10 18.96 13.64
C ARG A 139 18.08 18.61 14.75
N ARG A 140 18.99 17.65 14.53
CA ARG A 140 20.16 17.55 15.40
C ARG A 140 20.78 18.95 15.37
N SER A 141 20.61 19.71 16.45
CA SER A 141 21.51 20.82 16.69
C SER A 141 22.91 20.20 16.73
N PRO A 142 23.89 20.74 16.03
CA PRO A 142 25.27 20.34 16.23
C PRO A 142 25.60 20.63 17.69
N ALA A 143 25.57 19.61 18.52
CA ALA A 143 26.08 19.66 19.87
C ALA A 143 27.61 19.63 19.73
N GLY A 144 28.28 20.76 19.88
CA GLY A 144 29.73 20.74 19.76
C GLY A 144 30.53 22.02 19.81
N GLU A 145 29.95 23.22 19.88
CA GLU A 145 30.74 24.44 20.18
C GLU A 145 30.04 25.24 21.28
N ARG A 146 30.18 24.77 22.52
CA ARG A 146 30.04 25.65 23.69
C ARG A 146 31.42 25.80 24.30
N GLY A 147 31.79 27.07 24.49
CA GLY A 147 33.12 27.52 24.83
C GLY A 147 33.74 26.92 26.08
N SER A 148 35.04 26.69 26.00
CA SER A 148 36.02 27.27 26.92
C SER A 148 36.47 28.58 26.27
N VAL A 149 36.33 29.75 26.88
CA VAL A 149 37.25 30.23 27.91
C VAL A 149 36.48 31.07 28.91
N GLY A 150 36.57 30.67 30.19
CA GLY A 150 36.09 31.44 31.33
C GLY A 150 36.95 32.69 31.59
N ALA A 151 36.29 33.68 32.14
CA ALA A 151 36.86 34.93 32.65
C ALA A 151 38.04 34.71 33.61
N GLN A 152 39.09 35.53 33.49
CA GLN A 152 39.82 36.12 34.62
C GLN A 152 40.37 37.50 34.20
N THR A 153 39.97 38.51 35.00
CA THR A 153 40.55 39.85 35.26
C THR A 153 40.85 40.80 34.10
#